data_AF-A0A9P6I1P8-F1
#
_entry.id   AF-A0A9P6I1P8-F1
#
_cell.length_a   1.000
_cell.length_b   1.000
_cell.length_c   1.000
_cell.angle_alpha   90.00
_cell.angle_beta   90.00
_cell.angle_gamma   90.00
#
_symmetry.space_group_name_H-M   'P 1'
#
loop_
_entity.id
_entity.type
_entity.pdbx_description
1 polymer ?
#
loop_
_entity_poly.entity_id
_entity_poly.type
_entity_poly.pdbx_seq_one_letter_code
_entity_poly.pdbx_strand_id
1 'polypeptide(L)'
;MPQIPHRQSTNLAQLEMAGTRMAEGLCIACKRQWTSRNCAYCGYDFVCSRDCEEKMMFWDGHREHVLACRELCRRRPKTTARTMFAAFRGCRSPTDPRTAKDFGFDRCLSNRDSVLLRSVYITLVNNIGVSERELDMWVREKTLYANIKAEFEAQPHKVRPPYLA
;
A
#
# COMPACT_ATOMS: atom_id res chain seq x y z
N MET A 1 -43.93 -11.38 -59.69
CA MET A 1 -43.66 -10.78 -58.37
C MET A 1 -43.98 -11.81 -57.28
N PRO A 2 -42.98 -12.42 -56.62
CA PRO A 2 -43.20 -13.35 -55.52
C PRO A 2 -43.09 -12.65 -54.16
N GLN A 3 -43.92 -13.10 -53.22
CA GLN A 3 -44.10 -12.54 -51.89
C GLN A 3 -42.99 -12.95 -50.92
N ILE A 4 -42.66 -12.03 -50.01
CA ILE A 4 -41.69 -12.20 -48.91
C ILE A 4 -42.40 -12.89 -47.75
N PRO A 5 -41.90 -14.02 -47.21
CA PRO A 5 -42.47 -14.59 -45.99
C PRO A 5 -42.00 -13.81 -44.75
N HIS A 6 -42.99 -13.43 -43.94
CA HIS A 6 -42.88 -12.87 -42.60
C HIS A 6 -42.02 -13.77 -41.70
N ARG A 7 -40.87 -13.26 -41.25
CA ARG A 7 -40.04 -13.90 -40.23
C ARG A 7 -40.74 -13.70 -38.88
N GLN A 8 -41.30 -14.77 -38.35
CA GLN A 8 -41.90 -14.81 -37.02
C GLN A 8 -40.83 -14.52 -35.96
N SER A 9 -41.15 -13.60 -35.05
CA SER A 9 -40.35 -13.20 -33.91
C SER A 9 -40.08 -14.40 -33.00
N THR A 10 -38.85 -14.90 -33.01
CA THR A 10 -38.36 -15.80 -31.98
C THR A 10 -38.20 -15.02 -30.67
N ASN A 11 -38.99 -15.44 -29.68
CA ASN A 11 -39.06 -14.92 -28.31
C ASN A 11 -37.68 -14.65 -27.69
N LEU A 12 -37.48 -13.41 -27.26
CA LEU A 12 -36.29 -12.88 -26.58
C LEU A 12 -36.24 -13.27 -25.08
N ALA A 13 -36.76 -14.45 -24.72
CA ALA A 13 -37.04 -14.81 -23.32
C ALA A 13 -36.51 -16.19 -22.88
N GLN A 14 -35.52 -16.76 -23.57
CA GLN A 14 -34.95 -18.08 -23.22
C GLN A 14 -33.41 -18.14 -23.21
N LEU A 15 -32.73 -17.07 -22.79
CA LEU A 15 -31.31 -17.15 -22.41
C LEU A 15 -31.11 -16.53 -21.02
N GLU A 16 -31.79 -17.13 -20.03
CA GLU A 16 -31.39 -17.03 -18.64
C GLU A 16 -30.22 -17.99 -18.37
N MET A 17 -29.34 -17.57 -17.46
CA MET A 17 -28.40 -18.40 -16.69
C MET A 17 -27.05 -18.78 -17.32
N ALA A 18 -26.32 -17.81 -17.87
CA ALA A 18 -24.86 -17.86 -17.74
C ALA A 18 -24.49 -17.38 -16.33
N GLY A 19 -24.41 -18.32 -15.38
CA GLY A 19 -23.79 -18.06 -14.08
C GLY A 19 -22.43 -17.42 -14.32
N THR A 20 -22.20 -16.26 -13.71
CA THR A 20 -20.91 -15.56 -13.72
C THR A 20 -19.82 -16.54 -13.35
N ARG A 21 -19.08 -17.06 -14.34
CA ARG A 21 -17.77 -17.68 -14.12
C ARG A 21 -16.96 -16.62 -13.39
N MET A 22 -16.70 -16.82 -12.10
CA MET A 22 -15.79 -15.97 -11.38
C MET A 22 -14.46 -16.03 -12.13
N ALA A 23 -14.03 -14.91 -12.71
CA ALA A 23 -12.73 -14.86 -13.35
C ALA A 23 -11.69 -15.16 -12.26
N GLU A 24 -10.86 -16.17 -12.49
CA GLU A 24 -9.76 -16.54 -11.60
C GLU A 24 -8.44 -16.21 -12.27
N GLY A 25 -7.47 -15.75 -11.50
CA GLY A 25 -6.14 -15.47 -11.99
C GLY A 25 -5.06 -15.64 -10.94
N LEU A 26 -3.81 -15.65 -11.40
CA LEU A 26 -2.66 -15.79 -10.51
C LEU A 26 -2.48 -14.52 -9.69
N CYS A 27 -2.32 -14.68 -8.37
CA CYS A 27 -2.06 -13.56 -7.48
C CYS A 27 -0.81 -12.81 -7.94
N ILE A 28 -0.96 -11.53 -8.26
CA ILE A 28 0.14 -10.75 -8.82
C ILE A 28 1.23 -10.45 -7.77
N ALA A 29 0.91 -10.56 -6.47
CA ALA A 29 1.85 -10.34 -5.37
C ALA A 29 2.80 -11.51 -5.16
N CYS A 30 2.24 -12.69 -4.92
CA CYS A 30 3.03 -13.87 -4.52
C CYS A 30 3.34 -14.77 -5.70
N LYS A 31 2.62 -14.63 -6.82
CA LYS A 31 2.71 -15.48 -8.03
C LYS A 31 2.60 -16.98 -7.75
N ARG A 32 2.00 -17.37 -6.62
CA ARG A 32 1.92 -18.76 -6.13
C ARG A 32 0.50 -19.32 -6.11
N GLN A 33 -0.50 -18.45 -5.93
CA GLN A 33 -1.88 -18.88 -5.72
C GLN A 33 -2.81 -18.31 -6.77
N TRP A 34 -3.66 -19.17 -7.33
CA TRP A 34 -4.83 -18.76 -8.09
C TRP A 34 -5.89 -18.23 -7.15
N THR A 35 -6.61 -17.21 -7.59
CA THR A 35 -7.62 -16.56 -6.77
C THR A 35 -8.68 -15.90 -7.64
N SER A 36 -9.92 -15.91 -7.16
CA SER A 36 -11.03 -15.12 -7.69
C SER A 36 -11.14 -13.75 -7.02
N ARG A 37 -10.32 -13.48 -5.99
CA ARG A 37 -10.35 -12.22 -5.25
C ARG A 37 -9.57 -11.16 -6.01
N ASN A 38 -10.21 -10.03 -6.27
CA ASN A 38 -9.58 -8.85 -6.82
C ASN A 38 -9.10 -7.90 -5.73
N CYS A 39 -8.13 -7.04 -6.09
CA CYS A 39 -7.67 -5.94 -5.27
C CYS A 39 -8.87 -5.06 -4.89
N ALA A 40 -9.11 -4.87 -3.60
CA ALA A 40 -10.19 -4.08 -3.02
C ALA A 40 -10.15 -2.60 -3.41
N TYR A 41 -9.01 -2.12 -3.95
CA TYR A 41 -8.85 -0.73 -4.38
C TYR A 41 -9.16 -0.52 -5.86
N CYS A 42 -8.85 -1.50 -6.71
CA CYS A 42 -9.04 -1.38 -8.15
C CYS A 42 -10.11 -2.27 -8.73
N GLY A 43 -10.39 -3.41 -8.12
CA GLY A 43 -11.32 -4.42 -8.62
C GLY A 43 -10.81 -5.22 -9.82
N TYR A 44 -9.62 -4.94 -10.36
CA TYR A 44 -9.10 -5.56 -11.59
C TYR A 44 -8.08 -6.67 -11.32
N ASP A 45 -7.04 -6.41 -10.53
CA ASP A 45 -5.94 -7.36 -10.35
C ASP A 45 -6.21 -8.43 -9.31
N PHE A 46 -5.70 -9.64 -9.53
CA PHE A 46 -5.90 -10.79 -8.65
C PHE A 46 -4.96 -10.79 -7.43
N VAL A 47 -5.55 -10.94 -6.24
CA VAL A 47 -4.85 -10.89 -4.95
C VAL A 47 -5.35 -12.00 -4.02
N CYS A 48 -4.49 -12.94 -3.65
CA CYS A 48 -4.98 -14.11 -2.92
C CYS A 48 -5.27 -13.84 -1.43
N SER A 49 -4.71 -12.77 -0.86
CA SER A 49 -4.91 -12.41 0.54
C SER A 49 -4.73 -10.91 0.78
N ARG A 50 -5.19 -10.43 1.94
CA ARG A 50 -5.00 -9.04 2.36
C ARG A 50 -3.52 -8.74 2.56
N ASP A 51 -2.76 -9.70 3.06
CA ASP A 51 -1.30 -9.60 3.17
C ASP A 51 -0.62 -9.48 1.81
N CYS A 52 -1.08 -10.23 0.80
CA CYS A 52 -0.58 -10.09 -0.56
C CYS A 52 -0.94 -8.73 -1.14
N GLU A 53 -2.18 -8.29 -0.93
CA GLU A 53 -2.64 -6.96 -1.30
C GLU A 53 -1.82 -5.83 -0.66
N GLU A 54 -1.40 -6.00 0.58
CA GLU A 54 -0.53 -5.07 1.30
C GLU A 54 0.92 -5.17 0.83
N LYS A 55 1.49 -6.36 0.66
CA LYS A 55 2.86 -6.57 0.14
C LYS A 55 3.07 -5.95 -1.24
N MET A 56 2.05 -5.97 -2.09
CA MET A 56 2.09 -5.27 -3.39
C MET A 56 2.24 -3.76 -3.26
N MET A 57 1.80 -3.16 -2.16
CA MET A 57 1.93 -1.73 -1.93
C MET A 57 3.39 -1.32 -1.66
N PHE A 58 4.26 -2.29 -1.34
CA PHE A 58 5.63 -2.06 -0.87
C PHE A 58 6.72 -2.47 -1.87
N TRP A 59 6.42 -3.33 -2.85
CA TRP A 59 7.38 -3.87 -3.82
C TRP A 59 7.46 -3.07 -5.13
N ASP A 60 8.64 -2.99 -5.75
CA ASP A 60 8.85 -2.35 -7.07
C ASP A 60 8.06 -3.00 -8.23
N GLY A 61 7.56 -4.24 -8.04
CA GLY A 61 6.59 -4.88 -8.93
C GLY A 61 5.23 -4.17 -9.00
N HIS A 62 4.98 -3.23 -8.10
CA HIS A 62 3.85 -2.30 -8.13
C HIS A 62 3.91 -1.34 -9.31
N ARG A 63 5.03 -1.19 -10.03
CA ARG A 63 5.12 -0.27 -11.19
C ARG A 63 4.13 -0.66 -12.30
N GLU A 64 3.97 -1.94 -12.61
CA GLU A 64 3.05 -2.40 -13.65
C GLU A 64 1.58 -2.28 -13.20
N HIS A 65 1.28 -2.61 -11.95
CA HIS A 65 -0.05 -2.41 -11.34
C HIS A 65 -0.41 -0.93 -11.22
N VAL A 66 0.51 -0.05 -10.80
CA VAL A 66 0.28 1.40 -10.66
C VAL A 66 0.21 2.11 -12.00
N LEU A 67 0.89 1.64 -13.04
CA LEU A 67 0.75 2.22 -14.38
C LEU A 67 -0.66 1.96 -14.94
N ALA A 68 -1.18 0.75 -14.79
CA ALA A 68 -2.55 0.42 -15.21
C ALA A 68 -3.63 0.96 -14.24
N CYS A 69 -3.33 1.06 -12.95
CA CYS A 69 -4.28 1.41 -11.89
C CYS A 69 -4.05 2.80 -11.28
N ARG A 70 -3.40 3.69 -12.04
CA ARG A 70 -2.82 4.97 -11.57
C ARG A 70 -3.77 5.91 -10.85
N GLU A 71 -5.08 5.79 -11.06
CA GLU A 71 -6.07 6.72 -10.48
C GLU A 71 -6.78 6.13 -9.26
N LEU A 72 -7.21 4.87 -9.31
CA LEU A 72 -8.02 4.25 -8.25
C LEU A 72 -7.19 3.89 -7.00
N CYS A 73 -6.01 3.29 -7.18
CA CYS A 73 -5.08 3.04 -6.06
C CYS A 73 -4.42 4.33 -5.54
N ARG A 74 -4.44 5.42 -6.32
CA ARG A 74 -3.86 6.73 -5.96
C ARG A 74 -4.82 7.62 -5.17
N ARG A 75 -6.14 7.40 -5.26
CA ARG A 75 -7.18 8.09 -4.48
C ARG A 75 -7.29 7.65 -3.01
N ARG A 76 -6.38 6.80 -2.53
CA ARG A 76 -6.29 6.50 -1.09
C ARG A 76 -6.09 7.79 -0.28
N PRO A 77 -6.68 7.88 0.92
CA PRO A 77 -6.43 9.01 1.82
C PRO A 77 -4.92 9.21 1.98
N LYS A 78 -4.43 10.42 1.72
CA LYS A 78 -3.04 10.77 2.03
C LYS A 78 -2.92 10.82 3.55
N THR A 79 -2.31 9.80 4.13
CA THR A 79 -1.96 9.79 5.56
C THR A 79 -0.65 10.54 5.78
N THR A 80 -0.42 11.01 7.00
CA THR A 80 0.88 11.60 7.37
C THR A 80 1.99 10.55 7.29
N ALA A 81 1.70 9.28 7.61
CA ALA A 81 2.64 8.16 7.42
C ALA A 81 3.08 7.97 5.96
N ARG A 82 2.16 8.10 4.99
CA ARG A 82 2.50 8.02 3.57
C ARG A 82 3.44 9.13 3.12
N THR A 83 3.14 10.35 3.54
CA THR A 83 3.99 11.52 3.26
C THR A 83 5.38 11.32 3.87
N MET A 84 5.43 10.76 5.08
CA MET A 84 6.67 10.46 5.79
C MET A 84 7.51 9.39 5.06
N PHE A 85 6.88 8.29 4.65
CA PHE A 85 7.53 7.21 3.91
C PHE A 85 8.14 7.69 2.59
N ALA A 86 7.42 8.53 1.86
CA ALA A 86 7.92 9.13 0.63
C ALA A 86 9.14 10.05 0.89
N ALA A 87 9.13 10.79 2.00
CA ALA A 87 10.24 11.66 2.38
C ALA A 87 11.52 10.87 2.70
N PHE A 88 11.41 9.74 3.41
CA PHE A 88 12.57 8.90 3.74
C PHE A 88 13.22 8.25 2.52
N ARG A 89 12.42 7.78 1.56
CA ARG A 89 12.95 7.25 0.29
C ARG A 89 13.76 8.30 -0.50
N GLY A 90 13.41 9.58 -0.35
CA GLY A 90 14.15 10.69 -0.95
C GLY A 90 15.27 11.26 -0.08
N CYS A 91 15.54 10.69 1.10
CA CYS A 91 16.43 11.27 2.12
C CYS A 91 16.10 12.73 2.45
N ARG A 92 14.82 13.09 2.53
CA ARG A 92 14.34 14.45 2.85
C ARG A 92 13.61 14.48 4.19
N SER A 93 13.58 15.63 4.83
CA SER A 93 12.69 15.86 5.99
C SER A 93 11.26 16.07 5.49
N PRO A 94 10.24 15.70 6.28
CA PRO A 94 8.87 16.09 5.99
C PRO A 94 8.77 17.62 5.98
N THR A 95 8.23 18.17 4.89
CA THR A 95 7.92 19.60 4.78
C THR A 95 6.47 19.90 5.18
N ASP A 96 5.62 18.87 5.22
CA ASP A 96 4.24 18.98 5.65
C ASP A 96 4.16 19.17 7.19
N PRO A 97 3.59 20.27 7.70
CA PRO A 97 3.58 20.58 9.14
C PRO A 97 2.84 19.53 9.97
N ARG A 98 1.78 18.93 9.41
CA ARG A 98 0.98 17.92 10.12
C ARG A 98 1.78 16.63 10.28
N THR A 99 2.49 16.23 9.23
CA THR A 99 3.41 15.10 9.24
C THR A 99 4.58 15.35 10.19
N ALA A 100 5.16 16.56 10.18
CA ALA A 100 6.22 16.90 11.12
C ALA A 100 5.77 16.76 12.57
N LYS A 101 4.55 17.21 12.90
CA LYS A 101 3.96 17.07 14.23
C LYS A 101 3.66 15.62 14.63
N ASP A 102 3.02 14.86 13.75
CA ASP A 102 2.63 13.48 14.03
C ASP A 102 3.85 12.57 14.30
N PHE A 103 4.98 12.87 13.65
CA PHE A 103 6.23 12.11 13.79
C PHE A 103 7.26 12.75 14.74
N GLY A 104 6.92 13.89 15.36
CA GLY A 104 7.73 14.55 16.39
C GLY A 104 8.90 15.41 15.88
N PHE A 105 8.95 15.72 14.58
CA PHE A 105 9.95 16.63 14.00
C PHE A 105 9.76 18.08 14.44
N ASP A 106 8.53 18.46 14.82
CA ASP A 106 8.22 19.78 15.39
C ASP A 106 8.85 19.99 16.78
N ARG A 107 9.29 18.91 17.45
CA ARG A 107 9.95 18.95 18.76
C ARG A 107 11.48 18.98 18.67
N CYS A 108 12.05 18.88 17.47
CA CYS A 108 13.49 18.97 17.27
C CYS A 108 13.97 20.41 17.49
N LEU A 109 14.85 20.63 18.47
CA LEU A 109 15.39 21.96 18.78
C LEU A 109 16.54 22.36 17.85
N SER A 110 17.18 21.38 17.23
CA SER A 110 18.28 21.60 16.30
C SER A 110 18.16 20.77 15.03
N ASN A 111 18.88 21.19 13.98
CA ASN A 111 19.00 20.39 12.77
C ASN A 111 19.58 18.99 13.07
N ARG A 112 20.52 18.89 14.02
CA ARG A 112 21.11 17.61 14.43
C ARG A 112 20.06 16.66 14.99
N ASP A 113 19.14 17.15 15.83
CA ASP A 113 18.04 16.33 16.37
C ASP A 113 17.13 15.82 15.26
N SER A 114 16.86 16.67 14.26
CA SER A 114 16.04 16.28 13.10
C SER A 114 16.70 15.20 12.24
N VAL A 115 18.03 15.26 12.09
CA VAL A 115 18.82 14.25 11.37
C VAL A 115 18.83 12.92 12.13
N LEU A 116 19.01 12.96 13.46
CA LEU A 116 18.95 11.76 14.31
C LEU A 116 17.56 11.13 14.30
N LEU A 117 16.51 11.94 14.42
CA LEU A 117 15.14 11.42 14.36
C LEU A 117 14.85 10.79 12.98
N ARG A 118 15.36 11.40 11.90
CA ARG A 118 15.26 10.82 10.56
C ARG A 118 15.98 9.47 10.47
N SER A 119 17.18 9.32 11.03
CA SER A 119 17.92 8.05 10.96
C SER A 119 17.22 6.93 11.71
N VAL A 120 16.53 7.24 12.82
CA VAL A 120 15.67 6.29 13.55
C VAL A 120 14.59 5.75 12.62
N TYR A 121 13.83 6.62 11.96
CA TYR A 121 12.77 6.16 11.06
C TYR A 121 13.27 5.46 9.80
N ILE A 122 14.41 5.89 9.24
CA ILE A 122 15.05 5.18 8.12
C ILE A 122 15.41 3.76 8.54
N THR A 123 15.96 3.58 9.74
CA THR A 123 16.30 2.26 10.29
C THR A 123 15.05 1.42 10.53
N LEU A 124 14.00 2.04 11.08
CA LEU A 124 12.71 1.38 11.33
C LEU A 124 12.11 0.82 10.02
N VAL A 125 12.13 1.60 8.95
CA VAL A 125 11.57 1.21 7.64
C VAL A 125 12.49 0.24 6.89
N ASN A 126 13.78 0.55 6.78
CA ASN A 126 14.69 -0.18 5.89
C ASN A 126 15.34 -1.40 6.54
N ASN A 127 15.60 -1.36 7.85
CA ASN A 127 16.33 -2.42 8.54
C ASN A 127 15.36 -3.32 9.32
N ILE A 128 14.49 -2.71 10.13
CA ILE A 128 13.52 -3.44 10.95
C ILE A 128 12.38 -3.97 10.08
N GLY A 129 11.93 -3.18 9.10
CA GLY A 129 10.92 -3.57 8.12
C GLY A 129 9.50 -3.16 8.50
N VAL A 130 9.35 -2.15 9.37
CA VAL A 130 8.04 -1.58 9.72
C VAL A 130 7.42 -0.93 8.49
N SER A 131 6.15 -1.21 8.25
CA SER A 131 5.39 -0.73 7.10
C SER A 131 4.74 0.65 7.32
N GLU A 132 4.31 1.28 6.22
CA GLU A 132 3.54 2.54 6.25
C GLU A 132 2.26 2.39 7.07
N ARG A 133 1.61 1.23 6.97
CA ARG A 133 0.37 0.94 7.68
C ARG A 133 0.60 0.84 9.18
N GLU A 134 1.66 0.17 9.60
CA GLU A 134 2.03 0.08 11.01
C GLU A 134 2.31 1.48 11.57
N LEU A 135 3.08 2.31 10.86
CA LEU A 135 3.28 3.71 11.27
C LEU A 135 1.97 4.50 11.34
N ASP A 136 1.09 4.40 10.34
CA ASP A 136 -0.21 5.08 10.36
C ASP A 136 -1.06 4.64 11.56
N MET A 137 -1.09 3.34 11.84
CA MET A 137 -1.78 2.78 12.98
C MET A 137 -1.20 3.32 14.30
N TRP A 138 0.12 3.32 14.46
CA TRP A 138 0.76 3.81 15.68
C TRP A 138 0.56 5.31 15.90
N VAL A 139 0.51 6.11 14.83
CA VAL A 139 0.17 7.54 14.90
C VAL A 139 -1.29 7.71 15.36
N ARG A 140 -2.23 7.00 14.73
CA ARG A 140 -3.67 7.09 15.03
C ARG A 140 -3.99 6.64 16.45
N GLU A 141 -3.34 5.59 16.92
CA GLU A 141 -3.50 5.02 18.26
C GLU A 141 -2.69 5.76 19.33
N LYS A 142 -1.87 6.75 18.94
CA LYS A 142 -0.96 7.49 19.83
C LYS A 142 0.05 6.58 20.56
N THR A 143 0.43 5.48 19.92
CA THR A 143 1.38 4.47 20.42
C THR A 143 2.75 4.53 19.74
N LEU A 144 2.95 5.48 18.81
CA LEU A 144 4.18 5.65 18.01
C LEU A 144 5.48 5.45 18.78
N TYR A 145 5.71 6.22 19.84
CA TYR A 145 6.99 6.16 20.57
C TYR A 145 7.18 4.84 21.33
N ALA A 146 6.11 4.29 21.90
CA ALA A 146 6.16 3.02 22.62
C ALA A 146 6.51 1.87 21.67
N ASN A 147 5.89 1.85 20.48
CA ASN A 147 6.14 0.82 19.47
C ASN A 147 7.51 0.96 18.81
N ILE A 148 7.98 2.18 18.52
CA ILE A 148 9.36 2.40 18.07
C ILE A 148 10.34 1.83 19.11
N LYS A 149 10.17 2.18 20.39
CA LYS A 149 11.05 1.65 21.45
C LYS A 149 11.04 0.12 21.48
N ALA A 150 9.86 -0.50 21.45
CA ALA A 150 9.71 -1.95 21.47
C ALA A 150 10.39 -2.64 20.27
N GLU A 151 10.27 -2.10 19.06
CA GLU A 151 10.92 -2.66 17.87
C GLU A 151 12.45 -2.62 17.95
N PHE A 152 13.00 -1.50 18.44
CA PHE A 152 14.45 -1.37 18.61
C PHE A 152 14.98 -2.30 19.73
N GLU A 153 14.22 -2.48 20.81
CA GLU A 153 14.56 -3.41 21.91
C GLU A 153 14.47 -4.88 21.46
N ALA A 154 13.50 -5.23 20.61
CA ALA A 154 13.34 -6.58 20.08
C ALA A 154 14.41 -6.94 19.03
N GLN A 155 14.95 -5.95 18.31
CA GLN A 155 15.85 -6.17 17.17
C GLN A 155 17.16 -5.37 17.28
N PRO A 156 17.93 -5.49 18.39
CA PRO A 156 19.09 -4.63 18.64
C PRO A 156 20.19 -4.77 17.59
N HIS A 157 20.32 -5.94 16.95
CA HIS A 157 21.31 -6.21 15.91
C HIS A 157 21.02 -5.51 14.58
N LYS A 158 19.80 -5.03 14.35
CA LYS A 158 19.42 -4.31 13.12
C LYS A 158 19.63 -2.80 13.21
N VAL A 159 19.96 -2.32 14.41
CA VAL A 159 20.23 -0.92 14.70
C VAL A 159 21.61 -0.59 14.19
N ARG A 160 21.70 0.21 13.12
CA ARG A 160 22.99 0.72 12.65
C ARG A 160 23.40 1.90 13.53
N PRO A 161 24.64 1.96 14.06
CA PRO A 161 25.09 3.11 14.83
C PRO A 161 24.97 4.40 14.01
N PRO A 162 24.53 5.53 14.61
CA PRO A 162 24.24 6.77 13.90
C PRO A 162 25.47 7.48 13.26
N TYR A 163 26.65 6.84 13.20
CA TYR A 163 27.91 7.44 12.74
C TYR A 163 28.73 6.58 11.76
N LEU A 164 28.13 5.59 11.08
CA LEU A 164 28.81 4.87 9.99
C LEU A 164 28.09 5.12 8.66
N ALA A 165 28.36 6.29 8.09
CA ALA A 165 28.23 6.61 6.67
C ALA A 165 29.52 7.29 6.23
#